data_AF-A0A2N2DZ39-F1
#
_entry.id   AF-A0A2N2DZ39-F1
#
_cell.length_a   1.000
_cell.length_b   1.000
_cell.length_c   1.000
_cell.angle_alpha   90.00
_cell.angle_beta   90.00
_cell.angle_gamma   90.00
#
_symmetry.space_group_name_H-M   'P 1'
#
loop_
_entity.id
_entity.type
_entity.pdbx_description
1 polymer ?
#
loop_
_entity_poly.entity_id
_entity_poly.type
_entity_poly.pdbx_seq_one_letter_code
_entity_poly.pdbx_strand_id
1 'polypeptide(L)'
;MKKVPILVLFLLLLIALTGCNTEKYNNPEMIEKMINKTIEETQQAIVKKDIKMIRNLWGQISEYGIKADEIGEKRLAESIGQLASTYVYLVEYIEKGDKKLLGTFNKKYEQAIVQLKEQVELNKKIEKNQK
;
A
#
# COMPACT_ATOMS: atom_id res chain seq x y z
N MET A 1 32.90 -42.91 -2.05
CA MET A 1 31.69 -42.32 -2.67
C MET A 1 31.56 -40.89 -2.15
N LYS A 2 31.62 -39.90 -3.06
CA LYS A 2 31.75 -38.48 -2.73
C LYS A 2 30.43 -37.98 -2.14
N LYS A 3 30.46 -37.48 -0.91
CA LYS A 3 29.33 -36.84 -0.23
C LYS A 3 29.04 -35.51 -0.94
N VAL A 4 28.05 -35.48 -1.82
CA VAL A 4 27.55 -34.20 -2.35
C VAL A 4 26.90 -33.47 -1.18
N PRO A 5 27.39 -32.29 -0.79
CA PRO A 5 26.85 -31.59 0.37
C PRO A 5 25.43 -31.12 0.07
N ILE A 6 24.50 -31.50 0.94
CA ILE A 6 23.08 -31.09 0.99
C ILE A 6 22.88 -29.57 0.88
N LEU A 7 23.94 -28.79 1.10
CA LEU A 7 24.01 -27.34 0.92
C LEU A 7 23.62 -26.87 -0.49
N VAL A 8 23.92 -27.64 -1.54
CA VAL A 8 23.63 -27.25 -2.93
C VAL A 8 22.13 -27.34 -3.24
N LEU A 9 21.39 -28.25 -2.59
CA LEU A 9 19.95 -28.39 -2.76
C LEU A 9 19.17 -27.25 -2.09
N PHE A 10 19.68 -26.75 -0.95
CA PHE A 10 19.11 -25.59 -0.26
C PHE A 10 19.37 -24.27 -1.01
N LEU A 11 20.53 -24.15 -1.68
CA LEU A 11 20.82 -22.97 -2.47
C LEU A 11 19.87 -22.84 -3.67
N LEU A 12 19.52 -23.94 -4.35
CA LEU A 12 18.60 -23.93 -5.50
C LEU A 12 17.16 -23.58 -5.10
N LEU A 13 16.73 -23.93 -3.88
CA LEU A 13 15.42 -23.54 -3.31
C LEU A 13 15.32 -22.03 -3.03
N LEU A 14 16.43 -21.38 -2.69
CA LEU A 14 16.48 -19.92 -2.50
C LEU A 14 16.36 -19.17 -3.83
N ILE A 15 16.95 -19.69 -4.91
CA ILE A 15 16.85 -19.07 -6.25
C ILE A 15 15.44 -19.23 -6.84
N ALA A 16 14.72 -20.29 -6.47
CA ALA A 16 13.31 -20.51 -6.83
C ALA A 16 12.33 -19.64 -6.03
N LEU A 17 12.76 -19.02 -4.92
CA LEU A 17 11.97 -18.02 -4.18
C LEU A 17 12.28 -16.58 -4.62
N THR A 18 13.43 -16.34 -5.24
CA THR A 18 13.76 -15.05 -5.88
C THR A 18 13.42 -15.01 -7.37
N GLY A 19 13.12 -16.16 -7.97
CA GLY A 19 12.59 -16.27 -9.33
C GLY A 19 11.09 -16.54 -9.29
N CYS A 20 10.33 -15.81 -10.11
CA CYS A 20 8.91 -16.09 -10.40
C CYS A 20 7.88 -15.57 -9.39
N ASN A 21 7.87 -14.26 -9.17
CA ASN A 21 6.74 -13.43 -9.55
C ASN A 21 7.13 -12.00 -9.19
N THR A 22 7.52 -11.22 -10.19
CA THR A 22 7.04 -9.84 -10.21
C THR A 22 5.51 -9.97 -10.32
N GLU A 23 4.83 -10.24 -9.20
CA GLU A 23 3.46 -9.77 -9.06
C GLU A 23 3.59 -8.30 -9.35
N LYS A 24 3.18 -7.96 -10.56
CA LYS A 24 3.16 -6.63 -11.12
C LYS A 24 2.60 -5.76 -10.00
N TYR A 25 3.41 -4.88 -9.40
CA TYR A 25 2.93 -3.99 -8.33
C TYR A 25 1.87 -3.01 -8.86
N ASN A 26 1.68 -2.98 -10.17
CA ASN A 26 0.57 -2.37 -10.88
C ASN A 26 -0.62 -3.33 -11.11
N ASN A 27 -0.65 -4.53 -10.51
CA ASN A 27 -1.79 -5.44 -10.55
C ASN A 27 -2.98 -4.75 -9.89
N PRO A 28 -3.99 -4.36 -10.67
CA PRO A 28 -5.08 -3.56 -10.15
C PRO A 28 -5.88 -4.26 -9.04
N GLU A 29 -5.97 -5.59 -9.06
CA GLU A 29 -6.67 -6.37 -8.03
C GLU A 29 -5.92 -6.33 -6.69
N MET A 30 -4.58 -6.40 -6.74
CA MET A 30 -3.75 -6.29 -5.55
C MET A 30 -3.86 -4.90 -4.92
N ILE A 31 -3.83 -3.85 -5.76
CA ILE A 31 -3.99 -2.47 -5.31
C ILE A 31 -5.38 -2.24 -4.71
N GLU A 32 -6.43 -2.75 -5.36
CA GLU A 32 -7.80 -2.65 -4.86
C GLU A 32 -7.95 -3.35 -3.49
N LYS A 33 -7.36 -4.54 -3.33
CA LYS A 33 -7.33 -5.26 -2.05
C LYS A 33 -6.61 -4.46 -0.96
N MET A 34 -5.46 -3.86 -1.29
CA MET A 34 -4.74 -2.97 -0.38
C MET A 34 -5.60 -1.77 0.03
N ILE A 35 -6.29 -1.11 -0.91
CA ILE A 35 -7.17 0.03 -0.64
C ILE A 35 -8.27 -0.38 0.33
N ASN A 36 -8.98 -1.48 0.05
CA ASN A 36 -10.08 -1.95 0.88
C ASN A 36 -9.61 -2.29 2.30
N LYS A 37 -8.48 -2.99 2.42
CA LYS A 37 -7.85 -3.29 3.70
C LYS A 37 -7.46 -2.02 4.47
N THR A 38 -6.88 -1.04 3.77
CA THR A 38 -6.48 0.24 4.36
C THR A 38 -7.67 1.00 4.93
N ILE A 39 -8.81 1.02 4.21
CA ILE A 39 -10.06 1.62 4.69
C ILE A 39 -10.54 0.96 5.98
N GLU A 40 -10.59 -0.37 5.99
CA GLU A 40 -11.04 -1.13 7.15
C GLU A 40 -10.12 -0.91 8.37
N GLU A 41 -8.81 -1.07 8.19
CA GLU A 41 -7.83 -0.93 9.27
C GLU A 41 -7.76 0.51 9.80
N THR A 42 -7.92 1.51 8.94
CA THR A 42 -8.01 2.93 9.33
C THR A 42 -9.21 3.18 10.24
N GLN A 43 -10.39 2.67 9.88
CA GLN A 43 -11.59 2.82 10.71
C GLN A 43 -11.42 2.15 12.07
N GLN A 44 -10.86 0.94 12.09
CA GLN A 44 -10.59 0.23 13.34
C GLN A 44 -9.60 0.99 14.22
N ALA A 45 -8.55 1.56 13.64
CA ALA A 45 -7.54 2.29 14.40
C ALA A 45 -8.07 3.62 14.96
N ILE A 46 -8.96 4.31 14.23
CA ILE A 46 -9.68 5.49 14.73
C ILE A 46 -10.55 5.14 15.95
N VAL A 47 -11.33 4.06 15.86
CA VAL A 47 -12.22 3.60 16.94
C VAL A 47 -11.42 3.22 18.18
N LYS A 48 -10.32 2.48 17.98
CA LYS A 48 -9.45 2.01 19.07
C LYS A 48 -8.48 3.08 19.58
N LYS A 49 -8.36 4.23 18.88
CA LYS A 49 -7.33 5.25 19.11
C LYS A 49 -5.91 4.66 19.14
N ASP A 50 -5.66 3.67 18.29
CA ASP A 50 -4.39 2.93 18.28
C ASP A 50 -3.37 3.60 17.36
N ILE A 51 -2.53 4.47 17.94
CA ILE A 51 -1.46 5.17 17.22
C ILE A 51 -0.45 4.19 16.60
N LYS A 52 -0.19 3.04 17.24
CA LYS A 52 0.78 2.07 16.73
C LYS A 52 0.24 1.41 15.46
N MET A 53 -1.04 1.05 15.46
CA MET A 53 -1.73 0.54 14.27
C MET A 53 -1.68 1.54 13.12
N ILE A 54 -1.91 2.83 13.40
CA ILE A 54 -1.85 3.89 12.38
C ILE A 54 -0.45 4.11 11.84
N ARG A 55 0.58 4.14 12.70
CA ARG A 55 1.98 4.22 12.26
C ARG A 55 2.35 3.07 11.34
N ASN A 56 1.96 1.84 11.69
CA ASN A 56 2.25 0.67 10.88
C ASN A 56 1.54 0.74 9.52
N LEU A 57 0.25 1.08 9.53
CA LEU A 57 -0.54 1.19 8.31
C LEU A 57 0.00 2.26 7.36
N TRP A 58 0.31 3.46 7.87
CA TRP A 58 0.87 4.52 7.04
C TRP A 58 2.32 4.27 6.61
N GLY A 59 3.09 3.53 7.39
CA GLY A 59 4.39 3.01 6.97
C GLY A 59 4.25 2.12 5.73
N GLN A 60 3.30 1.18 5.75
CA GLN A 60 3.01 0.31 4.61
C GLN A 60 2.54 1.10 3.39
N ILE A 61 1.59 2.03 3.55
CA ILE A 61 1.11 2.89 2.45
C ILE A 61 2.28 3.66 1.82
N SER A 62 3.17 4.24 2.63
CA SER A 62 4.33 4.98 2.15
C SER A 62 5.30 4.08 1.39
N GLU A 63 5.55 2.86 1.89
CA GLU A 63 6.39 1.86 1.22
C GLU A 63 5.83 1.46 -0.15
N TYR A 64 4.50 1.28 -0.26
CA TYR A 64 3.85 1.04 -1.54
C TYR A 64 4.02 2.20 -2.52
N GLY A 65 3.93 3.44 -2.03
CA GLY A 65 4.16 4.63 -2.87
C GLY A 65 5.57 4.68 -3.43
N ILE A 66 6.57 4.39 -2.59
CA ILE A 66 7.98 4.31 -3.02
C ILE A 66 8.16 3.20 -4.06
N LYS A 67 7.65 2.00 -3.80
CA LYS A 67 7.75 0.86 -4.74
C LYS A 67 7.08 1.15 -6.08
N ALA A 68 5.91 1.79 -6.07
CA ALA A 68 5.24 2.23 -7.30
C ALA A 68 6.10 3.22 -8.09
N ASP A 69 6.79 4.13 -7.39
CA ASP A 69 7.69 5.11 -8.02
C ASP A 69 8.92 4.44 -8.66
N GLU A 70 9.50 3.46 -7.98
CA GLU A 70 10.67 2.66 -8.41
C GLU A 70 10.38 1.85 -9.67
N ILE A 71 9.15 1.34 -9.84
CA ILE A 71 8.74 0.61 -11.05
C ILE A 71 8.22 1.51 -12.17
N GLY A 72 8.30 2.83 -12.01
CA GLY A 72 7.92 3.81 -13.04
C GLY A 72 6.44 4.18 -13.06
N GLU A 73 5.63 3.69 -12.12
CA GLU A 73 4.20 3.98 -11.99
C GLU A 73 3.98 5.34 -11.29
N LYS A 74 4.50 6.42 -11.89
CA LYS A 74 4.56 7.76 -11.26
C LYS A 74 3.21 8.29 -10.78
N ARG A 75 2.13 8.07 -11.54
CA ARG A 75 0.79 8.53 -11.16
C ARG A 75 0.23 7.74 -9.96
N LEU A 76 0.47 6.43 -9.93
CA LEU A 76 0.08 5.59 -8.80
C LEU A 76 0.85 6.00 -7.55
N ALA A 77 2.17 6.22 -7.67
CA ALA A 77 3.01 6.70 -6.60
C ALA A 77 2.53 8.04 -6.05
N GLU A 78 2.16 8.99 -6.91
CA GLU A 78 1.61 10.28 -6.51
C GLU A 78 0.28 10.13 -5.75
N SER A 79 -0.67 9.34 -6.26
CA SER A 79 -1.95 9.09 -5.57
C SER A 79 -1.76 8.41 -4.21
N ILE A 80 -0.83 7.46 -4.11
CA ILE A 80 -0.48 6.82 -2.82
C ILE A 80 0.20 7.83 -1.88
N GLY A 81 1.06 8.71 -2.39
CA GLY A 81 1.69 9.78 -1.62
C GLY A 81 0.66 10.77 -1.05
N GLN A 82 -0.37 11.11 -1.83
CA GLN A 82 -1.49 11.92 -1.37
C GLN A 82 -2.25 11.22 -0.23
N LEU A 83 -2.53 9.92 -0.35
CA LEU A 83 -3.11 9.12 0.73
C LEU A 83 -2.22 9.13 1.98
N ALA A 84 -0.91 8.90 1.81
CA ALA A 84 0.06 8.90 2.90
C ALA A 84 0.10 10.26 3.64
N SER A 85 -0.04 11.37 2.91
CA SER A 85 -0.01 12.72 3.49
C SER A 85 -1.13 12.99 4.50
N THR A 86 -2.22 12.21 4.45
CA THR A 86 -3.35 12.35 5.40
C THR A 86 -3.00 11.91 6.82
N TYR A 87 -1.89 11.19 7.01
CA TYR A 87 -1.37 10.70 8.28
C TYR A 87 -1.37 11.74 9.40
N VAL A 88 -0.87 12.94 9.09
CA VAL A 88 -0.62 13.98 10.07
C VAL A 88 -1.90 14.37 10.81
N TYR A 89 -3.02 14.47 10.09
CA TYR A 89 -4.30 14.83 10.66
C TYR A 89 -4.84 13.74 11.57
N LEU A 90 -4.61 12.46 11.20
CA LEU A 90 -5.09 11.33 11.98
C LEU A 90 -4.31 11.16 13.29
N VAL A 91 -2.98 11.26 13.23
CA VAL A 91 -2.14 11.18 14.44
C VAL A 91 -2.44 12.34 15.38
N GLU A 92 -2.46 13.57 14.86
CA GLU A 92 -2.77 14.72 15.70
C GLU A 92 -4.18 14.64 16.29
N TYR A 93 -5.16 14.10 15.56
CA TYR A 93 -6.49 13.84 16.12
C TYR A 93 -6.43 12.89 17.32
N ILE A 94 -5.69 11.78 17.21
CA ILE A 94 -5.63 10.80 18.29
C ILE A 94 -4.88 11.35 19.50
N GLU A 95 -3.81 12.11 19.28
CA GLU A 95 -3.03 12.72 20.35
C GLU A 95 -3.77 13.86 21.06
N LYS A 96 -4.47 14.72 20.30
CA LYS A 96 -5.10 15.95 20.83
C LYS A 96 -6.60 15.80 21.11
N GLY A 97 -7.25 14.79 20.55
CA GLY A 97 -8.70 14.59 20.63
C GLY A 97 -9.54 15.62 19.87
N ASP A 98 -8.94 16.48 19.04
CA ASP A 98 -9.65 17.55 18.31
C ASP A 98 -10.42 16.99 17.10
N LYS A 99 -11.75 17.02 17.19
CA LYS A 99 -12.65 16.54 16.14
C LYS A 99 -12.50 17.28 14.80
N LYS A 100 -11.97 18.52 14.79
CA LYS A 100 -11.69 19.24 13.54
C LYS A 100 -10.59 18.55 12.73
N LEU A 101 -9.61 17.97 13.41
CA LEU A 101 -8.55 17.18 12.77
C LEU A 101 -9.11 15.88 12.18
N LEU A 102 -10.01 15.20 12.90
CA LEU A 102 -10.71 14.03 12.35
C LEU A 102 -11.55 14.39 11.11
N GLY A 103 -12.26 15.52 11.14
CA GLY A 103 -13.02 15.99 9.97
C GLY A 103 -12.12 16.32 8.78
N THR A 104 -10.97 16.94 9.03
CA THR A 104 -9.98 17.26 7.99
C THR A 104 -9.34 16.00 7.42
N PHE A 105 -9.01 15.04 8.30
CA PHE A 105 -8.55 13.72 7.93
C PHE A 105 -9.56 13.04 7.01
N ASN A 106 -10.81 12.87 7.44
CA ASN A 106 -11.84 12.17 6.68
C ASN A 106 -12.04 12.77 5.28
N LYS A 107 -12.11 14.11 5.19
CA LYS A 107 -12.27 14.79 3.90
C LYS A 107 -11.11 14.52 2.96
N LYS A 108 -9.87 14.68 3.43
CA LYS A 108 -8.67 14.48 2.60
C LYS A 108 -8.43 13.01 2.27
N TYR A 109 -8.70 12.13 3.22
CA TYR A 109 -8.61 10.68 3.07
C TYR A 109 -9.59 10.18 2.01
N GLU A 110 -10.86 10.59 2.07
CA GLU A 110 -11.86 10.23 1.08
C GLU A 110 -11.48 10.71 -0.32
N GLN A 111 -11.02 11.96 -0.45
CA GLN A 111 -10.52 12.49 -1.72
C GLN A 111 -9.36 11.67 -2.28
N ALA A 112 -8.36 11.35 -1.45
CA ALA A 112 -7.21 10.55 -1.88
C ALA A 112 -7.59 9.12 -2.28
N ILE A 113 -8.53 8.50 -1.56
CA ILE A 113 -9.04 7.16 -1.89
C ILE A 113 -9.79 7.18 -3.22
N VAL A 114 -10.60 8.20 -3.49
CA VAL A 114 -11.30 8.34 -4.79
C VAL A 114 -10.29 8.45 -5.92
N GLN A 115 -9.32 9.35 -5.80
CA GLN A 115 -8.27 9.54 -6.81
C GLN A 115 -7.46 8.26 -7.07
N LEU A 116 -7.10 7.56 -5.99
CA LEU A 116 -6.39 6.30 -6.09
C LEU A 116 -7.22 5.21 -6.79
N LYS A 117 -8.52 5.09 -6.48
CA LYS A 117 -9.43 4.16 -7.16
C LYS A 117 -9.59 4.51 -8.64
N GLU A 118 -9.73 5.79 -8.97
CA GLU A 118 -9.80 6.25 -10.37
C GLU A 118 -8.53 5.88 -11.14
N GLN A 119 -7.35 6.05 -10.55
CA GLN A 119 -6.09 5.67 -11.17
C GLN A 119 -5.98 4.14 -11.38
N VAL A 120 -6.45 3.34 -10.42
CA VAL A 120 -6.50 1.87 -10.54
C VAL A 120 -7.44 1.44 -11.68
N GLU A 121 -8.63 2.02 -11.78
CA GLU A 121 -9.58 1.72 -12.85
C GLU A 121 -9.06 2.14 -14.23
N LEU A 122 -8.32 3.25 -14.29
CA LEU A 122 -7.67 3.69 -15.53
C LEU A 122 -6.60 2.69 -15.98
N ASN A 123 -5.78 2.21 -15.04
CA ASN A 123 -4.76 1.19 -15.30
C ASN A 123 -5.39 -0.14 -15.77
N LYS A 124 -6.51 -0.58 -15.17
CA LYS A 124 -7.27 -1.77 -15.64
C LYS A 124 -7.70 -1.65 -17.11
N LYS A 125 -8.19 -0.47 -17.52
CA LYS A 125 -8.64 -0.23 -18.90
C LYS A 125 -7.48 -0.27 -19.90
N ILE A 126 -6.33 0.30 -19.53
CA ILE A 126 -5.13 0.30 -20.36
C ILE A 126 -4.62 -1.14 -20.56
N GLU A 127 -4.53 -1.95 -19.50
CA GLU A 127 -4.10 -3.34 -19.60
C GLU A 127 -5.03 -4.21 -20.47
N LYS A 128 -6.35 -3.95 -20.42
CA LYS A 128 -7.34 -4.66 -21.27
C LYS A 128 -7.22 -4.32 -22.75
N ASN A 129 -6.80 -3.10 -23.09
CA ASN A 129 -6.67 -2.65 -24.48
C ASN A 129 -5.32 -3.04 -25.13
N GLN A 130 -4.38 -3.60 -24.34
CA GLN A 130 -3.06 -4.04 -24.80
C GLN A 130 -2.96 -5.58 -24.96
N LYS A 131 -4.03 -6.31 -24.66
CA LYS A 131 -4.17 -7.76 -24.87
C LYS A 131 -5.09 -8.02 -26.06
#